data_AF-A0AAW4RZQ9-F1
#
_entry.id   AF-A0AAW4RZQ9-F1
#
_cell.length_a   1.000
_cell.length_b   1.000
_cell.length_c   1.000
_cell.angle_alpha   90.00
_cell.angle_beta   90.00
_cell.angle_gamma   90.00
#
_symmetry.space_group_name_H-M   'P 1'
#
loop_
_entity.id
_entity.type
_entity.pdbx_description
1 polymer ?
#
loop_
_entity_poly.entity_id
_entity_poly.type
_entity_poly.pdbx_seq_one_letter_code
_entity_poly.pdbx_strand_id
1 'polypeptide(L)'
;MIELTEHKSLSHETLRRGLAENGLKPWRRDMYCTPHIDGEYVARMEDCPISMPRRPIQSGRSCASTQSPVQLISEARQPNPAAPGLLERYDYEYCSSGTVNLFVFLDVHRPSH
;
A
#
# COMPACT_ATOMS: atom_id res chain seq x y z
N MET A 1 4.28 20.87 35.33
CA MET A 1 5.43 21.72 34.95
C MET A 1 6.46 20.76 34.36
N ILE A 2 6.74 20.84 33.06
CA ILE A 2 7.65 19.92 32.37
C ILE A 2 8.98 20.66 32.24
N GLU A 3 10.04 20.13 32.85
CA GLU A 3 11.38 20.67 32.68
C GLU A 3 12.07 19.96 31.51
N LEU A 4 12.70 20.74 30.63
CA LEU A 4 13.43 20.25 29.48
C LEU A 4 14.89 20.04 29.90
N THR A 5 15.33 18.78 29.94
CA THR A 5 16.70 18.41 30.27
C THR A 5 17.54 18.34 29.00
N GLU A 6 18.62 19.12 28.94
CA GLU A 6 19.57 19.04 27.82
C GLU A 6 20.51 17.84 27.97
N HIS A 7 20.63 17.06 26.90
CA HIS A 7 21.53 15.91 26.82
C HIS A 7 22.46 16.04 25.61
N LYS A 8 23.78 15.82 25.82
CA LYS A 8 24.79 15.88 24.74
C LYS A 8 24.61 14.78 23.68
N SER A 9 24.12 13.61 24.07
CA SER A 9 23.75 12.52 23.17
C SER A 9 22.72 11.62 23.85
N LEU A 10 21.82 11.04 23.05
CA LEU A 10 20.81 10.11 23.50
C LEU A 10 20.86 8.84 22.66
N SER A 11 20.68 7.69 23.32
CA SER A 11 20.61 6.39 22.65
C SER A 11 19.27 6.24 21.92
N HIS A 12 19.31 5.57 20.78
CA HIS A 12 18.13 5.25 19.97
C HIS A 12 17.06 4.49 20.78
N GLU A 13 17.46 3.60 21.71
CA GLU A 13 16.51 2.89 22.58
C GLU A 13 15.80 3.82 23.58
N THR A 14 16.47 4.88 24.02
CA THR A 14 15.85 5.86 24.93
C THR A 14 14.76 6.65 24.22
N LEU A 15 15.02 7.06 22.97
CA LEU A 15 14.01 7.69 22.12
C LEU A 15 12.86 6.73 21.82
N ARG A 16 13.14 5.47 21.46
CA ARG A 16 12.12 4.47 21.16
C ARG A 16 11.16 4.24 22.32
N ARG A 17 11.70 4.08 23.55
CA ARG A 17 10.90 3.90 24.76
C ARG A 17 10.08 5.15 25.10
N GLY A 18 10.70 6.33 25.05
CA GLY A 18 9.99 7.59 25.33
C GLY A 18 8.85 7.85 24.34
N LEU A 19 9.07 7.58 23.05
CA LEU A 19 8.02 7.70 22.03
C LEU A 19 6.88 6.69 22.27
N ALA A 20 7.20 5.46 22.66
CA ALA A 20 6.20 4.43 22.97
C ALA A 20 5.36 4.78 24.22
N GLU A 21 5.99 5.25 25.30
CA GLU A 21 5.30 5.69 26.52
C GLU A 21 4.34 6.86 26.25
N ASN A 22 4.72 7.77 25.35
CA ASN A 22 3.88 8.88 24.92
C ASN A 22 2.86 8.50 23.83
N GLY A 23 2.79 7.23 23.42
CA GLY A 23 1.89 6.76 22.36
C GLY A 23 2.18 7.37 20.98
N LEU A 24 3.35 7.99 20.80
CA LEU A 24 3.74 8.64 19.57
C LEU A 24 4.24 7.59 18.59
N LYS A 25 3.71 7.65 17.36
CA LYS A 25 4.11 6.80 16.24
C LYS A 25 4.78 7.67 15.18
N PRO A 26 6.10 7.93 15.26
CA PRO A 26 6.81 8.78 14.29
C PRO A 26 6.69 8.30 12.84
N TRP A 27 6.49 6.99 12.65
CA TRP A 27 6.31 6.37 11.34
C TRP A 27 4.86 6.45 10.83
N ARG A 28 3.90 6.92 11.64
CA ARG A 28 2.52 7.10 11.21
C ARG A 28 2.49 8.26 10.22
N ARG A 29 2.20 7.95 8.97
CA ARG A 29 1.93 8.92 7.91
C ARG A 29 0.43 8.93 7.67
N ASP A 30 -0.19 10.09 7.74
CA ASP A 30 -1.57 10.23 7.28
C ASP A 30 -1.55 10.15 5.75
N MET A 31 -2.22 9.15 5.20
CA MET A 31 -2.34 8.94 3.76
C MET A 31 -3.76 9.31 3.32
N TYR A 32 -3.88 9.97 2.16
CA TYR A 32 -5.16 10.26 1.53
C TYR A 32 -5.76 8.99 0.90
N CYS A 33 -6.23 8.04 1.72
CA CYS A 33 -6.88 6.83 1.20
C CYS A 33 -8.21 6.53 1.91
N THR A 34 -8.87 7.56 2.43
CA THR A 34 -10.25 7.42 2.89
C THR A 34 -11.09 8.46 2.17
N PRO A 35 -12.08 8.06 1.35
CA PRO A 35 -13.03 9.00 0.80
C PRO A 35 -13.72 9.75 1.96
N HIS A 36 -14.21 10.96 1.71
CA HIS A 36 -15.02 11.66 2.71
C HIS A 36 -16.18 10.75 3.12
N ILE A 37 -16.21 10.34 4.38
CA ILE A 37 -17.23 9.44 4.92
C ILE A 37 -18.43 10.30 5.27
N ASP A 38 -19.37 10.42 4.33
CA ASP A 38 -20.66 11.07 4.53
C ASP A 38 -21.76 10.04 4.80
N GLY A 39 -22.95 10.52 5.19
CA GLY A 39 -24.11 9.67 5.44
C GLY A 39 -24.56 8.89 4.18
N GLU A 40 -24.28 9.42 2.99
CA GLU A 40 -24.57 8.74 1.71
C GLU A 40 -23.63 7.55 1.48
N TYR A 41 -22.34 7.69 1.80
CA TYR A 41 -21.36 6.61 1.77
C TYR A 41 -21.73 5.49 2.75
N VAL A 42 -22.12 5.85 3.98
CA VAL A 42 -22.58 4.87 4.99
C VAL A 42 -23.84 4.16 4.50
N ALA A 43 -24.83 4.91 4.00
CA ALA A 43 -26.06 4.34 3.46
C ALA A 43 -25.76 3.37 2.32
N ARG A 44 -24.88 3.69 1.38
CA ARG A 44 -24.49 2.79 0.27
C ARG A 44 -23.73 1.54 0.74
N MET A 45 -22.91 1.67 1.78
CA MET A 45 -22.20 0.54 2.37
C MET A 45 -23.14 -0.40 3.13
N GLU A 46 -24.18 0.14 3.77
CA GLU A 46 -25.24 -0.63 4.44
C GLU A 46 -26.23 -1.25 3.45
N ASP A 47 -26.51 -0.54 2.34
CA ASP A 47 -27.37 -1.00 1.23
C ASP A 47 -26.64 -2.03 0.33
N CYS A 48 -25.34 -2.24 0.54
CA CYS A 48 -24.61 -3.37 -0.01
C CYS A 48 -24.97 -4.63 0.79
N PRO A 49 -25.71 -5.60 0.20
CA PRO A 49 -26.16 -6.76 0.94
C PRO A 49 -24.98 -7.69 1.26
N ILE A 50 -24.37 -7.48 2.44
CA ILE A 50 -23.48 -8.44 3.11
C ILE A 50 -24.16 -9.81 3.27
N SER A 51 -25.50 -9.82 3.29
CA SER A 51 -26.33 -11.01 3.47
C SER A 51 -26.67 -11.75 2.18
N MET A 52 -26.04 -11.46 1.04
CA MET A 52 -26.27 -12.27 -0.16
C MET A 52 -25.91 -13.73 0.19
N PRO A 53 -26.88 -14.67 0.23
CA PRO A 53 -26.59 -16.04 0.57
C PRO A 53 -25.55 -16.54 -0.43
N ARG A 54 -24.49 -17.16 0.08
CA ARG A 54 -23.42 -17.75 -0.72
C ARG A 54 -24.08 -18.59 -1.81
N ARG A 55 -24.13 -18.07 -3.05
CA ARG A 55 -24.71 -18.82 -4.16
C ARG A 55 -23.94 -20.13 -4.24
N PRO A 56 -24.62 -21.29 -4.32
CA PRO A 56 -23.92 -22.54 -4.54
C PRO A 56 -23.08 -22.34 -5.80
N ILE A 57 -21.76 -22.57 -5.68
CA ILE A 57 -20.87 -22.57 -6.84
C ILE A 57 -21.46 -23.61 -7.78
N GLN A 58 -22.02 -23.15 -8.91
CA GLN A 58 -22.43 -24.08 -9.95
C GLN A 58 -21.18 -24.86 -10.32
N SER A 59 -21.24 -26.19 -10.23
CA SER A 59 -20.10 -27.09 -10.48
C SER A 59 -19.68 -27.15 -11.96
N GLY A 60 -19.95 -26.09 -12.72
CA GLY A 60 -19.40 -25.83 -14.03
C GLY A 60 -18.33 -24.75 -13.90
N ARG A 61 -17.11 -25.10 -14.31
CA ARG A 61 -15.92 -24.23 -14.49
C ARG A 61 -16.21 -22.73 -14.30
N SER A 62 -16.00 -22.24 -13.08
CA SER A 62 -16.03 -20.80 -12.82
C SER A 62 -14.67 -20.22 -13.19
N CYS A 63 -14.61 -19.57 -14.36
CA CYS A 63 -13.46 -18.75 -14.73
C CYS A 63 -13.70 -17.35 -14.18
N ALA A 64 -12.87 -16.90 -13.23
CA ALA A 64 -12.87 -15.51 -12.81
C ALA A 64 -11.96 -14.71 -13.74
N SER A 65 -12.49 -13.61 -14.32
CA SER A 65 -11.70 -12.66 -15.10
C SER A 65 -11.63 -11.33 -14.37
N THR A 66 -10.42 -10.77 -14.30
CA THR A 66 -10.19 -9.43 -13.75
C THR A 66 -9.39 -8.61 -14.75
N GLN A 67 -9.84 -7.39 -15.04
CA GLN A 67 -9.11 -6.41 -15.83
C GLN A 67 -8.66 -5.28 -14.92
N SER A 68 -7.35 -5.01 -14.90
CA SER A 68 -6.78 -3.88 -14.18
C SER A 68 -5.86 -3.08 -15.10
N PRO A 69 -6.05 -1.76 -15.23
CA PRO A 69 -5.09 -0.91 -15.94
C PRO A 69 -3.82 -0.78 -15.09
N VAL A 70 -2.67 -1.09 -15.68
CA VAL A 70 -1.35 -0.96 -15.06
C VAL A 70 -0.59 0.15 -15.79
N GLN A 71 -0.16 1.16 -15.06
CA GLN A 71 0.70 2.21 -15.61
C GLN A 71 2.12 1.66 -15.79
N LEU A 72 2.70 1.89 -16.96
CA LEU A 72 4.09 1.57 -17.22
C LEU A 72 4.94 2.77 -16.79
N ILE A 73 5.83 2.52 -15.83
CA ILE A 73 6.74 3.53 -15.28
C ILE A 73 8.16 3.14 -15.69
N SER A 74 8.89 4.08 -16.30
CA SER A 74 10.32 3.91 -16.60
C SER A 74 11.15 4.93 -15.84
N GLU A 75 12.39 4.58 -15.54
CA GLU A 75 13.35 5.49 -14.93
C GLU A 75 13.68 6.63 -15.91
N ALA A 76 13.63 7.88 -15.44
CA ALA A 76 13.99 9.03 -16.28
C ALA A 76 15.52 9.16 -16.47
N ARG A 77 16.32 8.59 -15.56
CA ARG A 77 17.79 8.66 -15.55
C ARG A 77 18.36 7.36 -15.01
N GLN A 78 19.51 6.92 -15.54
CA GLN A 78 20.21 5.75 -15.03
C GLN A 78 20.70 5.96 -13.58
N PRO A 79 20.54 4.97 -12.69
CA PRO A 79 21.00 5.05 -11.32
C PRO A 79 22.53 5.16 -11.27
N ASN A 80 23.03 6.00 -10.36
CA ASN A 80 24.47 6.14 -10.15
C ASN A 80 24.99 4.90 -9.41
N PRO A 81 26.00 4.19 -9.96
CA PRO A 81 26.50 2.97 -9.37
C PRO A 81 27.11 3.23 -7.98
N ALA A 82 26.96 2.24 -7.10
CA ALA A 82 27.54 2.29 -5.77
C ALA A 82 29.09 2.30 -5.85
N ALA A 83 29.71 3.07 -4.95
CA ALA A 83 31.16 3.09 -4.74
C ALA A 83 31.46 2.93 -3.24
N PRO A 84 32.67 2.53 -2.82
CA PRO A 84 32.99 2.41 -1.40
C PRO A 84 32.72 3.72 -0.65
N GLY A 85 31.77 3.71 0.28
CA GLY A 85 31.31 4.89 1.04
C GLY A 85 30.16 5.69 0.40
N LEU A 86 29.71 5.33 -0.80
CA LEU A 86 28.51 5.89 -1.43
C LEU A 86 27.51 4.79 -1.81
N LEU A 87 26.35 4.84 -1.18
CA LEU A 87 25.19 4.03 -1.56
C LEU A 87 24.72 4.38 -2.97
N GLU A 88 24.17 3.38 -3.66
CA GLU A 88 23.48 3.54 -4.93
C GLU A 88 22.41 4.63 -4.82
N ARG A 89 22.38 5.55 -5.79
CA ARG A 89 21.44 6.68 -5.79
C ARG A 89 20.48 6.53 -6.96
N TYR A 90 19.20 6.41 -6.60
CA TYR A 90 18.08 6.46 -7.53
C TYR A 90 17.53 7.89 -7.56
N ASP A 91 17.24 8.37 -8.77
CA ASP A 91 16.54 9.63 -8.97
C ASP A 91 15.04 9.43 -8.75
N TYR A 92 14.34 10.45 -8.23
CA TYR A 92 12.89 10.35 -7.95
C TYR A 92 12.04 10.61 -9.21
N GLU A 93 12.66 11.10 -10.28
CA GLU A 93 11.99 11.39 -11.54
C GLU A 93 11.73 10.11 -12.34
N TYR A 94 10.48 9.94 -12.75
CA TYR A 94 10.03 8.81 -13.57
C TYR A 94 9.26 9.31 -14.79
N CYS A 95 9.33 8.54 -15.87
CA CYS A 95 8.60 8.79 -17.10
C CYS A 95 7.38 7.87 -17.19
N SER A 96 6.20 8.45 -17.45
CA SER A 96 5.00 7.69 -17.77
C SER A 96 5.10 7.13 -19.18
N SER A 97 5.31 5.82 -19.29
CA SER A 97 5.44 5.09 -20.56
C SER A 97 4.11 4.55 -21.09
N GLY A 98 2.99 5.10 -20.61
CA GLY A 98 1.63 4.71 -21.01
C GLY A 98 0.95 3.77 -20.02
N THR A 99 -0.14 3.13 -20.47
CA THR A 99 -0.95 2.23 -19.63
C THR A 99 -1.26 0.96 -20.42
N VAL A 100 -1.11 -0.19 -19.78
CA VAL A 100 -1.45 -1.50 -20.33
C VAL A 100 -2.60 -2.11 -19.54
N ASN A 101 -3.48 -2.84 -20.22
CA ASN A 101 -4.57 -3.57 -19.57
C ASN A 101 -4.10 -4.98 -19.24
N LEU A 102 -4.00 -5.29 -17.95
CA LEU A 102 -3.72 -6.64 -17.47
C LEU A 102 -5.01 -7.42 -17.38
N PHE A 103 -5.12 -8.50 -18.16
CA PHE A 103 -6.22 -9.46 -18.10
C PHE A 103 -5.74 -10.75 -17.45
N VAL A 104 -6.32 -11.09 -16.29
CA VAL A 104 -6.01 -12.34 -15.58
C VAL A 104 -7.23 -13.24 -15.63
N PHE A 105 -7.00 -14.50 -16.02
CA PHE A 105 -8.01 -15.56 -15.99
C PHE A 105 -7.55 -16.64 -15.03
N LEU A 106 -8.36 -16.92 -14.01
CA LEU A 106 -8.12 -18.01 -13.06
C LEU A 106 -9.19 -19.09 -13.24
N ASP A 107 -8.75 -20.32 -13.54
CA ASP A 107 -9.59 -21.51 -13.54
C ASP A 107 -9.29 -22.33 -12.28
N VAL A 108 -10.20 -22.28 -11.30
CA VAL A 108 -10.04 -22.93 -9.99
C VAL A 108 -10.15 -24.46 -10.09
N HIS A 109 -10.64 -25.00 -11.21
CA HIS A 109 -10.90 -26.44 -11.40
C HIS A 109 -9.93 -27.14 -12.35
N ARG A 110 -8.89 -26.45 -12.81
CA ARG A 110 -7.87 -27.04 -13.68
C ARG A 110 -6.65 -27.47 -12.85
N PRO A 111 -6.32 -28.77 -12.76
CA PRO A 111 -5.08 -29.19 -12.14
C PRO A 111 -3.89 -28.60 -12.91
N SER A 112 -2.92 -28.05 -12.18
CA SER A 112 -1.65 -27.60 -12.74
C SER A 112 -0.91 -28.81 -13.34
N HIS A 113 -0.68 -28.77 -14.66
CA HIS A 113 0.22 -29.69 -15.35
C HIS A 113 1.68 -29.32 -15.09
#